data_AF-A0A317X4J6-F1
#
_entry.id   AF-A0A317X4J6-F1
#
_cell.length_a   1.000
_cell.length_b   1.000
_cell.length_c   1.000
_cell.angle_alpha   90.00
_cell.angle_beta   90.00
_cell.angle_gamma   90.00
#
_symmetry.space_group_name_H-M   'P 1'
#
loop_
_entity.id
_entity.type
_entity.pdbx_description
1 polymer ?
#
loop_
_entity_poly.entity_id
_entity_poly.type
_entity_poly.pdbx_seq_one_letter_code
_entity_poly.pdbx_strand_id
1 'polypeptide(L)'
;MSTLATMPLTRQNRALFADYGVDERALVIPENLKPIMPAGIQDEMMKCLHEAIAVLQARELYRPRFEQKYAERFDHLCSAGGEIYKQHMESVRAIQHCVPPRKIPKNMVHLTPFGHDYGVFVYRENMALKYVELGKLPKYNDAVDRVEAIMKDELVGDACMASLSWWRSVFLGEMRKLIHGRERMYMPTQEATVKEFCELIRERVEDGDQVAERFEREAGAY
;
A
#
# COMPACT_ATOMS: atom_id res chain seq x y z
N MET A 1 -26.24 -31.56 -12.31
CA MET A 1 -26.51 -30.10 -12.43
C MET A 1 -25.78 -29.41 -11.29
N SER A 2 -24.72 -28.65 -11.57
CA SER A 2 -24.14 -27.71 -10.60
C SER A 2 -23.32 -26.66 -11.35
N THR A 3 -23.90 -25.47 -11.55
CA THR A 3 -23.27 -24.34 -12.26
C THR A 3 -23.45 -23.01 -11.52
N LEU A 4 -23.76 -23.04 -10.21
CA LEU A 4 -24.30 -21.86 -9.53
C LEU A 4 -23.53 -21.32 -8.31
N ALA A 5 -22.35 -21.85 -7.95
CA ALA A 5 -21.65 -21.35 -6.75
C ALA A 5 -20.50 -20.36 -7.01
N THR A 6 -19.92 -20.30 -8.22
CA THR A 6 -18.68 -19.53 -8.47
C THR A 6 -18.90 -18.07 -8.88
N MET A 7 -20.09 -17.70 -9.33
CA MET A 7 -20.39 -16.38 -9.91
C MET A 7 -20.73 -15.21 -8.95
N PRO A 8 -21.06 -15.38 -7.65
CA PRO A 8 -21.50 -14.23 -6.85
C PRO A 8 -20.36 -13.26 -6.51
N LEU A 9 -19.23 -13.79 -6.05
CA LEU A 9 -18.14 -12.96 -5.49
C LEU A 9 -17.37 -12.20 -6.58
N THR A 10 -17.13 -12.82 -7.73
CA THR A 10 -16.43 -12.18 -8.85
C THR A 10 -17.26 -11.08 -9.49
N ARG A 11 -18.57 -11.31 -9.70
CA ARG A 11 -19.48 -10.28 -10.23
C ARG A 11 -19.67 -9.11 -9.27
N GLN A 12 -19.73 -9.35 -7.97
CA GLN A 12 -19.88 -8.28 -6.96
C GLN A 12 -18.64 -7.39 -6.85
N ASN A 13 -17.44 -7.92 -7.13
CA ASN A 13 -16.17 -7.20 -7.01
C ASN A 13 -15.57 -6.81 -8.36
N ARG A 14 -16.36 -6.81 -9.44
CA ARG A 14 -15.86 -6.58 -10.80
C ARG A 14 -15.21 -5.22 -11.00
N ALA A 15 -15.78 -4.17 -10.42
CA ALA A 15 -15.20 -2.82 -10.45
C ALA A 15 -13.83 -2.80 -9.73
N LEU A 16 -13.78 -3.39 -8.53
CA LEU A 16 -12.56 -3.53 -7.75
C LEU A 16 -11.47 -4.30 -8.51
N PHE A 17 -11.82 -5.39 -9.18
CA PHE A 17 -10.87 -6.16 -9.98
C PHE A 17 -10.35 -5.38 -11.18
N ALA A 18 -11.19 -4.56 -11.83
CA ALA A 18 -10.76 -3.70 -12.90
C ALA A 18 -9.75 -2.64 -12.42
N ASP A 19 -10.02 -1.99 -11.28
CA ASP A 19 -9.15 -0.96 -10.69
C ASP A 19 -7.75 -1.51 -10.39
N TYR A 20 -7.69 -2.76 -9.91
CA TYR A 20 -6.45 -3.44 -9.55
C TYR A 20 -5.82 -4.27 -10.68
N GLY A 21 -6.42 -4.26 -11.89
CA GLY A 21 -5.89 -4.99 -13.06
C GLY A 21 -5.86 -6.51 -12.87
N VAL A 22 -6.86 -7.05 -12.16
CA VAL A 22 -7.01 -8.47 -11.89
C VAL A 22 -7.69 -9.16 -13.07
N ASP A 23 -7.07 -10.24 -13.55
CA ASP A 23 -7.67 -11.13 -14.55
C ASP A 23 -8.63 -12.11 -13.87
N GLU A 24 -9.93 -11.86 -14.01
CA GLU A 24 -10.99 -12.72 -13.48
C GLU A 24 -10.88 -14.18 -13.96
N ARG A 25 -10.32 -14.43 -15.15
CA ARG A 25 -10.18 -15.79 -15.70
C ARG A 25 -9.14 -16.61 -14.93
N ALA A 26 -8.15 -15.95 -14.36
CA ALA A 26 -7.13 -16.57 -13.52
C ALA A 26 -7.66 -16.92 -12.11
N LEU A 27 -8.87 -16.48 -11.75
CA LEU A 27 -9.52 -16.79 -10.47
C LEU A 27 -10.35 -18.08 -10.50
N VAL A 28 -10.41 -18.76 -11.65
CA VAL A 28 -11.20 -19.99 -11.85
C VAL A 28 -10.28 -21.11 -12.30
N ILE A 29 -10.56 -22.33 -11.83
CA ILE A 29 -9.83 -23.54 -12.23
C ILE A 29 -9.91 -23.71 -13.76
N PRO A 30 -8.76 -23.79 -14.46
CA PRO A 30 -8.69 -24.05 -15.89
C PRO A 30 -9.37 -25.36 -16.28
N GLU A 31 -10.01 -25.41 -17.46
CA GLU A 31 -10.73 -26.60 -17.94
C GLU A 31 -9.86 -27.87 -17.97
N ASN A 32 -8.56 -27.73 -18.26
CA ASN A 32 -7.62 -28.85 -18.28
C ASN A 32 -7.26 -29.38 -16.89
N LEU A 33 -7.45 -28.57 -15.83
CA LEU A 33 -7.19 -28.97 -14.44
C LEU A 33 -8.47 -29.44 -13.73
N LYS A 34 -9.66 -29.00 -14.15
CA LYS A 34 -10.94 -29.41 -13.51
C LYS A 34 -11.10 -30.92 -13.28
N PRO A 35 -10.77 -31.81 -14.23
CA PRO A 35 -11.00 -33.25 -14.05
C PRO A 35 -10.11 -33.89 -12.98
N ILE A 36 -8.97 -33.27 -12.67
CA ILE A 36 -7.96 -33.79 -11.75
C ILE A 36 -7.97 -33.06 -10.40
N MET A 37 -8.76 -32.01 -10.24
CA MET A 37 -8.77 -31.19 -9.04
C MET A 37 -9.57 -31.86 -7.91
N PRO A 38 -9.11 -31.78 -6.65
CA PRO A 38 -9.80 -32.38 -5.50
C PRO A 38 -11.23 -31.87 -5.35
N ALA A 39 -12.12 -32.72 -4.82
CA ALA A 39 -13.48 -32.31 -4.54
C ALA A 39 -13.50 -31.19 -3.47
N GLY A 40 -14.27 -30.12 -3.70
CA GLY A 40 -14.38 -29.00 -2.75
C GLY A 40 -13.21 -28.02 -2.75
N ILE A 41 -12.13 -28.26 -3.52
CA ILE A 41 -11.00 -27.31 -3.61
C ILE A 41 -11.43 -25.93 -4.09
N GLN A 42 -12.45 -25.88 -4.94
CA GLN A 42 -13.02 -24.64 -5.45
C GLN A 42 -13.62 -23.78 -4.33
N ASP A 43 -14.25 -24.40 -3.33
CA ASP A 43 -14.82 -23.65 -2.20
C ASP A 43 -13.71 -23.06 -1.32
N GLU A 44 -12.62 -23.81 -1.10
CA GLU A 44 -11.45 -23.30 -0.38
C GLU A 44 -10.73 -22.18 -1.14
N MET A 45 -10.62 -22.29 -2.46
CA MET A 45 -10.13 -21.20 -3.31
C MET A 45 -11.00 -19.95 -3.21
N MET A 46 -12.33 -20.11 -3.18
CA MET A 46 -13.25 -18.98 -3.00
C MET A 46 -13.12 -18.35 -1.61
N LYS A 47 -12.86 -19.13 -0.56
CA LYS A 47 -12.51 -18.60 0.78
C LYS A 47 -11.22 -17.79 0.73
N CYS A 48 -10.20 -18.28 0.03
CA CYS A 48 -8.94 -17.55 -0.16
C CYS A 48 -9.18 -16.19 -0.87
N LEU A 49 -9.99 -16.18 -1.94
CA LEU A 49 -10.40 -14.95 -2.62
C LEU A 49 -11.15 -13.99 -1.69
N HIS A 50 -12.08 -14.52 -0.89
CA HIS A 50 -12.84 -13.73 0.07
C HIS A 50 -11.93 -13.06 1.11
N GLU A 51 -10.97 -13.80 1.68
CA GLU A 51 -10.03 -13.23 2.66
C GLU A 51 -9.08 -12.21 2.01
N ALA A 52 -8.65 -12.42 0.75
CA ALA A 52 -7.87 -11.43 0.01
C ALA A 52 -8.65 -10.11 -0.20
N ILE A 53 -9.94 -10.20 -0.55
CA ILE A 53 -10.83 -9.04 -0.64
C ILE A 53 -11.00 -8.38 0.72
N ALA A 54 -11.11 -9.16 1.80
CA ALA A 54 -11.22 -8.61 3.14
C ALA A 54 -9.95 -7.85 3.59
N VAL A 55 -8.76 -8.31 3.21
CA VAL A 55 -7.50 -7.57 3.39
C VAL A 55 -7.57 -6.24 2.64
N LEU A 56 -7.99 -6.27 1.38
CA LEU A 56 -8.11 -5.06 0.56
C LEU A 56 -9.11 -4.07 1.15
N GLN A 57 -10.30 -4.52 1.54
CA GLN A 57 -11.31 -3.67 2.19
C GLN A 57 -10.80 -3.04 3.49
N ALA A 58 -10.05 -3.79 4.30
CA ALA A 58 -9.45 -3.24 5.51
C ALA A 58 -8.49 -2.09 5.18
N ARG A 59 -7.70 -2.21 4.12
CA ARG A 59 -6.83 -1.12 3.65
C ARG A 59 -7.61 0.06 3.13
N GLU A 60 -8.62 -0.16 2.30
CA GLU A 60 -9.47 0.91 1.78
C GLU A 60 -10.13 1.71 2.93
N LEU A 61 -10.48 1.07 4.03
CA LEU A 61 -10.95 1.77 5.24
C LEU A 61 -9.86 2.63 5.92
N TYR A 62 -8.59 2.22 5.83
CA TYR A 62 -7.46 2.99 6.35
C TYR A 62 -6.97 4.07 5.39
N ARG A 63 -7.29 3.99 4.09
CA ARG A 63 -6.86 4.93 3.05
C ARG A 63 -7.06 6.41 3.41
N PRO A 64 -8.23 6.87 3.91
CA PRO A 64 -8.40 8.29 4.23
C PRO A 64 -7.42 8.77 5.31
N ARG A 65 -7.13 7.91 6.30
CA ARG A 65 -6.12 8.20 7.32
C ARG A 65 -4.71 8.20 6.72
N PHE A 66 -4.41 7.24 5.86
CA PHE A 66 -3.13 7.21 5.15
C PHE A 66 -2.92 8.49 4.34
N GLU A 67 -3.90 8.92 3.55
CA GLU A 67 -3.85 10.15 2.75
C GLU A 67 -3.65 11.40 3.61
N GLN A 68 -4.38 11.49 4.73
CA GLN A 68 -4.17 12.56 5.70
C GLN A 68 -2.73 12.55 6.24
N LYS A 69 -2.24 11.40 6.69
CA LYS A 69 -0.89 11.26 7.25
C LYS A 69 0.19 11.49 6.21
N TYR A 70 -0.06 11.08 4.98
CA TYR A 70 0.78 11.36 3.84
C TYR A 70 0.88 12.87 3.64
N ALA A 71 -0.23 13.61 3.63
CA ALA A 71 -0.20 15.06 3.54
C ALA A 71 0.56 15.73 4.71
N GLU A 72 0.43 15.21 5.93
CA GLU A 72 1.12 15.71 7.14
C GLU A 72 2.62 15.34 7.19
N ARG A 73 3.12 14.47 6.29
CA ARG A 73 4.47 13.89 6.40
C ARG A 73 5.62 14.89 6.48
N PHE A 74 5.47 16.08 5.89
CA PHE A 74 6.50 17.12 5.91
C PHE A 74 6.63 17.78 7.30
N ASP A 75 5.57 17.77 8.12
CA ASP A 75 5.62 18.24 9.51
C ASP A 75 6.61 17.38 10.32
N HIS A 76 6.69 16.09 9.99
CA HIS A 76 7.57 15.11 10.65
C HIS A 76 9.03 15.17 10.20
N LEU A 77 9.40 16.08 9.30
CA LEU A 77 10.81 16.35 8.98
C LEU A 77 11.51 17.18 10.06
N CYS A 78 10.75 17.81 10.98
CA CYS A 78 11.30 18.54 12.11
C CYS A 78 11.25 17.68 13.38
N SER A 79 12.37 17.61 14.10
CA SER A 79 12.43 16.95 15.43
C SER A 79 12.65 17.92 16.58
N ALA A 80 12.54 19.22 16.33
CA ALA A 80 12.59 20.22 17.38
C ALA A 80 11.31 20.17 18.22
N GLY A 81 11.39 20.67 19.46
CA GLY A 81 10.23 20.89 20.32
C GLY A 81 9.84 22.37 20.40
N GLY A 82 8.66 22.65 20.97
CA GLY A 82 8.26 24.00 21.35
C GLY A 82 8.00 24.93 20.16
N GLU A 83 8.52 26.16 20.24
CA GLU A 83 8.22 27.21 19.27
C GLU A 83 8.85 26.95 17.89
N ILE A 84 10.03 26.33 17.86
CA ILE A 84 10.72 25.99 16.60
C ILE A 84 9.86 25.02 15.78
N TYR A 85 9.27 24.01 16.44
CA TYR A 85 8.37 23.08 15.79
C TYR A 85 7.14 23.76 15.20
N LYS A 86 6.54 24.71 15.93
CA LYS A 86 5.38 25.47 15.44
C LYS A 86 5.72 26.31 14.22
N GLN A 87 6.84 27.03 14.24
CA GLN A 87 7.30 27.83 13.12
C GLN A 87 7.59 26.98 11.89
N HIS A 88 8.17 25.79 12.08
CA HIS A 88 8.35 24.80 11.01
C HIS A 88 7.02 24.36 10.42
N MET A 89 6.07 23.91 11.25
CA MET A 89 4.75 23.48 10.80
C MET A 89 3.99 24.59 10.05
N GLU A 90 4.04 25.82 10.53
CA GLU A 90 3.43 26.97 9.86
C GLU A 90 4.06 27.22 8.49
N SER A 91 5.38 27.08 8.39
CA SER A 91 6.13 27.20 7.13
C SER A 91 5.79 26.08 6.15
N VAL A 92 5.74 24.83 6.62
CA VAL A 92 5.32 23.66 5.82
C VAL A 92 3.91 23.87 5.27
N ARG A 93 2.97 24.24 6.13
CA ARG A 93 1.57 24.50 5.72
C ARG A 93 1.49 25.65 4.73
N ALA A 94 2.21 26.75 4.97
CA ALA A 94 2.26 27.87 4.03
C ALA A 94 2.75 27.41 2.65
N ILE A 95 3.83 26.63 2.60
CA ILE A 95 4.39 26.06 1.36
C ILE A 95 3.38 25.12 0.68
N GLN A 96 2.74 24.22 1.42
CA GLN A 96 1.78 23.27 0.87
C GLN A 96 0.54 23.93 0.25
N HIS A 97 0.05 25.02 0.84
CA HIS A 97 -1.16 25.71 0.40
C HIS A 97 -0.89 26.89 -0.53
N CYS A 98 0.37 27.27 -0.73
CA CYS A 98 0.73 28.33 -1.67
C CYS A 98 0.50 27.88 -3.12
N VAL A 99 -0.27 28.66 -3.86
CA VAL A 99 -0.57 28.42 -5.28
C VAL A 99 0.19 29.46 -6.13
N PRO A 100 1.08 29.03 -7.05
CA PRO A 100 1.77 29.94 -7.97
C PRO A 100 0.80 30.82 -8.78
N PRO A 101 1.21 32.02 -9.23
CA PRO A 101 2.59 32.53 -9.31
C PRO A 101 3.05 33.32 -8.07
N ARG A 102 2.19 33.51 -7.06
CA ARG A 102 2.58 34.23 -5.84
C ARG A 102 3.54 33.35 -5.04
N LYS A 103 4.69 33.90 -4.67
CA LYS A 103 5.67 33.23 -3.82
C LYS A 103 5.58 33.69 -2.37
N ILE A 104 6.00 32.82 -1.46
CA ILE A 104 6.16 33.12 -0.03
C ILE A 104 7.48 33.87 0.15
N PRO A 105 7.49 35.03 0.81
CA PRO A 105 8.74 35.72 1.12
C PRO A 105 9.67 34.84 1.95
N LYS A 106 10.94 34.74 1.54
CA LYS A 106 11.91 33.83 2.19
C LYS A 106 12.11 34.08 3.68
N ASN A 107 11.92 35.32 4.11
CA ASN A 107 12.05 35.74 5.52
C ASN A 107 10.86 35.31 6.39
N MET A 108 9.78 34.81 5.79
CA MET A 108 8.64 34.21 6.48
C MET A 108 8.73 32.69 6.58
N VAL A 109 9.76 32.08 5.98
CA VAL A 109 9.96 30.63 5.95
C VAL A 109 11.00 30.25 7.00
N HIS A 110 10.56 29.46 7.96
CA HIS A 110 11.37 28.96 9.06
C HIS A 110 11.39 27.44 8.99
N LEU A 111 12.39 26.89 8.30
CA LEU A 111 12.61 25.45 8.18
C LEU A 111 13.87 25.10 8.96
N THR A 112 13.73 24.28 10.00
CA THR A 112 14.78 24.00 10.97
C THR A 112 14.55 22.64 11.64
N PRO A 113 15.61 21.99 12.15
CA PRO A 113 16.25 20.90 11.42
C PRO A 113 15.75 19.49 11.81
N PHE A 114 16.34 18.56 11.07
CA PHE A 114 16.01 17.17 10.88
C PHE A 114 16.47 16.30 12.03
N GLY A 115 15.60 15.39 12.44
CA GLY A 115 15.95 14.34 13.38
C GLY A 115 15.19 13.06 13.06
N HIS A 116 15.19 12.15 14.00
CA HIS A 116 14.73 10.77 13.80
C HIS A 116 13.19 10.66 13.80
N ASP A 117 12.45 11.76 13.97
CA ASP A 117 10.99 11.74 14.09
C ASP A 117 10.30 11.27 12.81
N TYR A 118 10.89 11.51 11.64
CA TYR A 118 10.36 10.96 10.40
C TYR A 118 10.42 9.43 10.40
N GLY A 119 11.55 8.85 10.85
CA GLY A 119 11.68 7.40 11.00
C GLY A 119 10.68 6.83 12.01
N VAL A 120 10.47 7.51 13.14
CA VAL A 120 9.45 7.14 14.14
C VAL A 120 8.04 7.23 13.57
N PHE A 121 7.74 8.27 12.80
CA PHE A 121 6.45 8.46 12.11
C PHE A 121 6.18 7.32 11.12
N VAL A 122 7.14 7.03 10.23
CA VAL A 122 7.05 5.93 9.27
C VAL A 122 6.84 4.59 9.98
N TYR A 123 7.59 4.34 11.07
CA TYR A 123 7.41 3.13 11.88
C TYR A 123 5.98 3.03 12.45
N ARG A 124 5.45 4.12 13.03
CA ARG A 124 4.10 4.15 13.61
C ARG A 124 3.02 3.92 12.57
N GLU A 125 3.09 4.55 11.40
CA GLU A 125 2.07 4.38 10.37
C GLU A 125 2.17 2.99 9.69
N ASN A 126 3.38 2.44 9.52
CA ASN A 126 3.54 1.04 9.11
C ASN A 126 2.94 0.07 10.14
N MET A 127 3.10 0.34 11.44
CA MET A 127 2.47 -0.46 12.49
C MET A 127 0.94 -0.31 12.50
N ALA A 128 0.43 0.90 12.26
CA ALA A 128 -1.01 1.14 12.17
C ALA A 128 -1.63 0.39 10.98
N LEU A 129 -1.00 0.44 9.81
CA LEU A 129 -1.43 -0.33 8.63
C LEU A 129 -1.39 -1.84 8.92
N LYS A 130 -0.29 -2.34 9.49
CA LYS A 130 -0.20 -3.74 9.92
C LYS A 130 -1.31 -4.12 10.90
N TYR A 131 -1.66 -3.24 11.83
CA TYR A 131 -2.72 -3.49 12.81
C TYR A 131 -4.09 -3.63 12.13
N VAL A 132 -4.38 -2.80 11.13
CA VAL A 132 -5.60 -2.89 10.32
C VAL A 132 -5.66 -4.21 9.54
N GLU A 133 -4.51 -4.68 9.05
CA GLU A 133 -4.38 -5.97 8.35
C GLU A 133 -4.35 -7.19 9.29
N LEU A 134 -4.06 -6.99 10.58
CA LEU A 134 -3.66 -8.03 11.54
C LEU A 134 -4.72 -9.12 11.76
N GLY A 135 -5.98 -8.83 11.44
CA GLY A 135 -7.08 -9.80 11.51
C GLY A 135 -7.42 -10.50 10.18
N LYS A 136 -6.88 -10.02 9.05
CA LYS A 136 -7.26 -10.44 7.69
C LYS A 136 -6.12 -11.15 6.98
N LEU A 137 -4.91 -10.60 7.07
CA LEU A 137 -3.74 -11.17 6.39
C LEU A 137 -3.37 -12.57 6.91
N PRO A 138 -3.40 -12.86 8.23
CA PRO A 138 -3.19 -14.23 8.70
C PRO A 138 -4.25 -15.19 8.18
N LYS A 139 -5.53 -14.79 8.14
CA LYS A 139 -6.62 -15.64 7.62
C LYS A 139 -6.47 -15.94 6.14
N TYR A 140 -6.02 -14.96 5.37
CA TYR A 140 -5.66 -15.15 3.97
C TYR A 140 -4.52 -16.16 3.83
N ASN A 141 -3.43 -16.00 4.59
CA ASN A 141 -2.30 -16.92 4.55
C ASN A 141 -2.72 -18.35 4.95
N ASP A 142 -3.49 -18.50 6.02
CA ASP A 142 -4.03 -19.80 6.44
C ASP A 142 -4.92 -20.42 5.36
N ALA A 143 -5.69 -19.62 4.61
CA ALA A 143 -6.49 -20.10 3.50
C ALA A 143 -5.62 -20.55 2.31
N VAL A 144 -4.52 -19.84 2.04
CA VAL A 144 -3.54 -20.26 1.04
C VAL A 144 -2.90 -21.58 1.41
N ASP A 145 -2.45 -21.72 2.65
CA ASP A 145 -1.80 -22.93 3.15
C ASP A 145 -2.75 -24.13 3.14
N ARG A 146 -4.03 -23.92 3.46
CA ARG A 146 -5.06 -24.98 3.35
C ARG A 146 -5.25 -25.48 1.93
N VAL A 147 -5.37 -24.59 0.94
CA VAL A 147 -5.51 -24.98 -0.47
C VAL A 147 -4.28 -25.76 -0.93
N GLU A 148 -3.07 -25.30 -0.57
CA GLU A 148 -1.85 -26.03 -0.89
C GLU A 148 -1.77 -27.39 -0.22
N ALA A 149 -2.20 -27.51 1.04
CA ALA A 149 -2.23 -28.78 1.77
C ALA A 149 -3.16 -29.79 1.08
N ILE A 150 -4.39 -29.39 0.74
CA ILE A 150 -5.34 -30.25 0.03
C ILE A 150 -4.75 -30.73 -1.31
N MET A 151 -4.12 -29.85 -2.08
CA MET A 151 -3.47 -30.23 -3.34
C MET A 151 -2.33 -31.24 -3.12
N LYS A 152 -1.54 -31.11 -2.06
CA LYS A 152 -0.42 -32.01 -1.75
C LYS A 152 -0.88 -33.36 -1.21
N ASP A 153 -1.97 -33.38 -0.45
CA ASP A 153 -2.51 -34.59 0.18
C ASP A 153 -3.31 -35.44 -0.80
N GLU A 154 -4.05 -34.80 -1.73
CA GLU A 154 -4.97 -35.50 -2.64
C GLU A 154 -4.43 -35.71 -4.06
N LEU A 155 -3.40 -34.96 -4.48
CA LEU A 155 -2.81 -35.11 -5.82
C LEU A 155 -1.41 -35.70 -5.74
N VAL A 156 -1.07 -36.52 -6.75
CA VAL A 156 0.25 -37.15 -6.85
C VAL A 156 0.91 -36.87 -8.19
N GLY A 157 2.24 -36.87 -8.21
CA GLY A 157 3.06 -36.74 -9.42
C GLY A 157 2.78 -35.46 -10.22
N ASP A 158 2.68 -35.60 -11.53
CA ASP A 158 2.52 -34.48 -12.47
C ASP A 158 1.24 -33.66 -12.23
N ALA A 159 0.16 -34.30 -11.75
CA ALA A 159 -1.08 -33.63 -11.43
C ALA A 159 -0.90 -32.64 -10.26
N CYS A 160 -0.17 -33.05 -9.21
CA CYS A 160 0.16 -32.18 -8.08
C CYS A 160 1.02 -31.00 -8.55
N MET A 161 2.06 -31.27 -9.34
CA MET A 161 2.99 -30.25 -9.83
C MET A 161 2.30 -29.22 -10.73
N ALA A 162 1.44 -29.67 -11.66
CA ALA A 162 0.70 -28.79 -12.55
C ALA A 162 -0.30 -27.90 -11.77
N SER A 163 -1.07 -28.49 -10.84
CA SER A 163 -2.04 -27.77 -10.03
C SER A 163 -1.39 -26.74 -9.10
N LEU A 164 -0.29 -27.10 -8.42
CA LEU A 164 0.47 -26.17 -7.58
C LEU A 164 1.14 -25.07 -8.40
N SER A 165 1.65 -25.38 -9.60
CA SER A 165 2.25 -24.39 -10.48
C SER A 165 1.23 -23.35 -10.92
N TRP A 166 0.04 -23.79 -11.36
CA TRP A 166 -1.05 -22.88 -11.70
C TRP A 166 -1.51 -22.08 -10.49
N TRP A 167 -1.75 -22.73 -9.35
CA TRP A 167 -2.17 -22.06 -8.11
C TRP A 167 -1.22 -20.92 -7.73
N ARG A 168 0.09 -21.19 -7.68
CA ARG A 168 1.10 -20.22 -7.24
C ARG A 168 1.37 -19.11 -8.24
N SER A 169 1.44 -19.44 -9.52
CA SER A 169 1.85 -18.49 -10.56
C SER A 169 0.66 -17.70 -11.12
N VAL A 170 -0.52 -18.30 -11.19
CA VAL A 170 -1.71 -17.71 -11.81
C VAL A 170 -2.65 -17.17 -10.74
N PHE A 171 -3.27 -18.04 -9.93
CA PHE A 171 -4.27 -17.59 -8.96
C PHE A 171 -3.66 -16.66 -7.89
N LEU A 172 -2.59 -17.09 -7.22
CA LEU A 172 -1.89 -16.25 -6.25
C LEU A 172 -1.14 -15.08 -6.91
N GLY A 173 -0.84 -15.19 -8.21
CA GLY A 173 -0.36 -14.05 -9.00
C GLY A 173 -1.37 -12.90 -9.00
N GLU A 174 -2.64 -13.21 -9.26
CA GLU A 174 -3.73 -12.24 -9.21
C GLU A 174 -4.06 -11.76 -7.80
N MET A 175 -4.05 -12.64 -6.79
CA MET A 175 -4.27 -12.23 -5.39
C MET A 175 -3.18 -11.28 -4.90
N ARG A 176 -1.93 -11.45 -5.34
CA ARG A 176 -0.87 -10.48 -5.06
C ARG A 176 -1.14 -9.11 -5.67
N LYS A 177 -1.89 -8.99 -6.76
CA LYS A 177 -2.32 -7.67 -7.27
C LYS A 177 -3.31 -7.01 -6.32
N LEU A 178 -4.22 -7.77 -5.70
CA LEU A 178 -5.12 -7.24 -4.68
C LEU A 178 -4.36 -6.85 -3.39
N ILE A 179 -3.39 -7.69 -2.97
CA ILE A 179 -2.66 -7.51 -1.70
C ILE A 179 -1.43 -6.61 -1.85
N HIS A 180 -0.95 -6.31 -3.05
CA HIS A 180 0.26 -5.51 -3.24
C HIS A 180 0.20 -4.54 -4.44
N GLY A 181 -0.93 -4.48 -5.15
CA GLY A 181 -1.13 -3.66 -6.35
C GLY A 181 -1.22 -2.17 -6.09
N ARG A 182 -1.54 -1.44 -7.18
CA ARG A 182 -1.06 -0.12 -7.64
C ARG A 182 -0.88 1.05 -6.66
N GLU A 183 -1.29 0.93 -5.42
CA GLU A 183 -1.08 1.96 -4.40
C GLU A 183 -0.65 1.25 -3.11
N ARG A 184 0.64 0.94 -3.03
CA ARG A 184 1.22 0.60 -1.72
C ARG A 184 1.04 1.83 -0.86
N MET A 185 0.13 1.75 0.13
CA MET A 185 0.02 2.70 1.24
C MET A 185 1.31 2.63 2.06
N TYR A 186 2.37 3.17 1.48
CA TYR A 186 3.71 3.17 2.02
C TYR A 186 4.15 4.61 2.18
N MET A 187 4.60 4.94 3.38
CA MET A 187 5.19 6.25 3.60
C MET A 187 6.53 6.33 2.89
N PRO A 188 6.79 7.38 2.09
CA PRO A 188 8.04 7.54 1.35
C PRO A 188 9.24 7.55 2.31
N THR A 189 10.43 7.23 1.80
CA THR A 189 11.66 7.36 2.58
C THR A 189 11.89 8.83 2.96
N GLN A 190 12.65 9.08 4.02
CA GLN A 190 12.99 10.45 4.42
C GLN A 190 13.63 11.21 3.26
N GLU A 191 14.56 10.58 2.54
CA GLU A 191 15.22 11.13 1.36
C GLU A 191 14.22 11.53 0.26
N ALA A 192 13.27 10.65 -0.08
CA ALA A 192 12.25 10.95 -1.07
C ALA A 192 11.35 12.11 -0.64
N THR A 193 10.96 12.15 0.64
CA THR A 193 10.16 13.22 1.22
C THR A 193 10.89 14.56 1.25
N VAL A 194 12.18 14.56 1.60
CA VAL A 194 13.02 15.76 1.55
C VAL A 194 13.10 16.28 0.11
N LYS A 195 13.38 15.41 -0.85
CA LYS A 195 13.47 15.79 -2.27
C LYS A 195 12.17 16.41 -2.78
N GLU A 196 11.04 15.77 -2.49
CA GLU A 196 9.73 16.28 -2.89
C GLU A 196 9.43 17.64 -2.22
N PHE A 197 9.76 17.80 -0.94
CA PHE A 197 9.57 19.07 -0.26
C PHE A 197 10.47 20.18 -0.83
N CYS A 198 11.70 19.86 -1.21
CA CYS A 198 12.60 20.79 -1.92
C CYS A 198 12.00 21.26 -3.25
N GLU A 199 11.33 20.39 -4.01
CA GLU A 199 10.62 20.79 -5.24
C GLU A 199 9.51 21.81 -4.94
N LEU A 200 8.72 21.59 -3.88
CA LEU A 200 7.70 22.54 -3.43
C LEU A 200 8.30 23.88 -2.99
N ILE A 201 9.44 23.86 -2.28
CA ILE A 201 10.16 25.07 -1.86
C ILE A 201 10.61 25.88 -3.09
N ARG A 202 11.25 25.24 -4.08
CA ARG A 202 11.73 25.90 -5.31
C ARG A 202 10.60 26.59 -6.06
N GLU A 203 9.47 25.92 -6.16
CA GLU A 203 8.28 26.43 -6.85
C GLU A 203 7.66 27.61 -6.09
N ARG A 204 7.55 27.54 -4.77
CA ARG A 204 6.60 28.38 -4.00
C ARG A 204 7.24 29.42 -3.09
N VAL A 205 8.56 29.38 -2.89
CA VAL A 205 9.28 30.33 -2.04
C VAL A 205 10.14 31.27 -2.90
N GLU A 206 10.24 32.53 -2.49
CA GLU A 206 11.19 33.50 -3.04
C GLU A 206 12.63 33.01 -2.80
N ASP A 207 13.51 33.15 -3.79
CA ASP A 207 14.85 32.53 -3.76
C ASP A 207 14.81 31.01 -3.45
N GLY A 208 13.75 30.33 -3.91
CA GLY A 208 13.45 28.94 -3.56
C GLY A 208 14.58 27.94 -3.81
N ASP A 209 15.44 28.16 -4.82
CA ASP A 209 16.64 27.33 -5.04
C ASP A 209 17.60 27.40 -3.84
N GLN A 210 17.89 28.62 -3.37
CA GLN A 210 18.76 28.82 -2.21
C GLN A 210 18.15 28.23 -0.93
N VAL A 211 16.84 28.39 -0.74
CA VAL A 211 16.14 27.85 0.44
C VAL A 211 16.13 26.32 0.41
N ALA A 212 15.86 25.71 -0.75
CA ALA A 212 15.86 24.26 -0.92
C ALA A 212 17.24 23.65 -0.74
N GLU A 213 18.30 24.24 -1.32
CA GLU A 213 19.68 23.76 -1.13
C GLU A 213 20.12 23.81 0.33
N ARG A 214 19.72 24.85 1.06
CA ARG A 214 19.99 24.96 2.49
C ARG A 214 19.24 23.87 3.26
N PHE A 215 17.95 23.69 2.98
CA PHE A 215 17.12 22.67 3.61
C PHE A 215 17.69 21.26 3.38
N GLU A 216 18.00 20.91 2.14
CA GLU A 216 18.56 19.61 1.76
C GLU A 216 19.91 19.33 2.43
N ARG A 217 20.79 20.34 2.50
CA ARG A 217 22.09 20.23 3.18
C ARG A 217 21.94 19.99 4.68
N GLU A 218 21.02 20.71 5.33
CA GLU A 218 20.71 20.49 6.74
C GLU A 218 20.06 19.11 6.97
N ALA A 219 19.33 18.58 5.97
CA ALA A 219 18.71 17.25 6.02
C ALA A 219 19.71 16.10 5.93
N GLY A 220 20.69 16.23 5.05
CA GLY A 220 21.72 15.19 4.82
C GLY A 220 22.86 15.20 5.83
N ALA A 221 22.88 16.15 6.78
CA ALA A 221 23.88 16.22 7.84
C ALA A 221 23.57 15.28 9.03
N TYR A 222 22.43 14.60 9.01
CA TYR A 222 21.89 13.72 10.06
C TYR A 222 21.43 12.38 9.48
#